data_AF-A0AAV4A2J2-F1
#
_entry.id   AF-A0AAV4A2J2-F1
#
_cell.length_a   1.000
_cell.length_b   1.000
_cell.length_c   1.000
_cell.angle_alpha   90.00
_cell.angle_beta   90.00
_cell.angle_gamma   90.00
#
_symmetry.space_group_name_H-M   'P 1'
#
loop_
_entity.id
_entity.type
_entity.pdbx_description
1 polymer ?
#
loop_
_entity_poly.entity_id
_entity_poly.type
_entity_poly.pdbx_seq_one_letter_code
_entity_poly.pdbx_strand_id
1 'polypeptide(L)'
;MVELKSNDQAKKLGAIATFLDIPVTVSPHKSHNSFKGVIRSRNLWCCTEEEMVEELSGVTHARRIKVRRAMTKFRPTPSSCPLLSGFLLM
;
A
#
# COMPACT_ATOMS: atom_id res chain seq x y z
N MET A 1 8.21 -17.49 -12.74
CA MET A 1 7.54 -16.20 -12.44
C MET A 1 7.62 -15.34 -13.68
N VAL A 2 6.57 -14.58 -14.00
CA VAL A 2 6.51 -13.71 -15.19
C VAL A 2 6.40 -12.27 -14.71
N GLU A 3 7.34 -11.41 -15.11
CA GLU A 3 7.28 -9.98 -14.82
C GLU A 3 6.38 -9.26 -15.83
N LEU A 4 5.55 -8.36 -15.32
CA LEU A 4 4.60 -7.61 -16.12
C LEU A 4 4.90 -6.12 -15.99
N LYS A 5 4.88 -5.40 -17.11
CA LYS A 5 5.22 -3.97 -17.13
C LYS A 5 4.02 -3.07 -16.88
N SER A 6 2.80 -3.58 -17.10
CA SER A 6 1.57 -2.81 -16.92
C SER A 6 0.44 -3.66 -16.32
N ASN A 7 -0.52 -2.99 -15.69
CA ASN A 7 -1.71 -3.63 -15.16
C ASN A 7 -2.57 -4.25 -16.28
N ASP A 8 -2.58 -3.65 -17.47
CA ASP A 8 -3.32 -4.18 -18.63
C ASP A 8 -2.76 -5.52 -19.12
N GLN A 9 -1.43 -5.70 -19.07
CA GLN A 9 -0.81 -7.00 -19.35
C GLN A 9 -1.23 -8.04 -18.32
N ALA A 10 -1.31 -7.68 -17.04
CA ALA A 10 -1.76 -8.58 -15.97
C ALA A 10 -3.21 -9.02 -16.14
N LYS A 11 -4.10 -8.08 -16.50
CA LYS A 11 -5.51 -8.38 -16.79
C LYS A 11 -5.64 -9.34 -17.97
N LYS A 12 -4.90 -9.08 -19.06
CA LYS A 12 -4.91 -9.95 -20.24
C LYS A 12 -4.39 -11.35 -19.91
N LEU A 13 -3.28 -11.45 -19.18
CA LEU A 13 -2.70 -12.73 -18.78
C LEU A 13 -3.62 -13.52 -17.85
N GLY A 14 -4.30 -12.86 -16.91
CA GLY A 14 -5.28 -13.50 -16.02
C GLY A 14 -6.54 -13.99 -16.73
N ALA A 15 -6.86 -13.44 -17.90
CA ALA A 15 -7.99 -13.88 -18.72
C ALA A 15 -7.67 -15.08 -19.63
N ILE A 16 -6.40 -15.48 -19.74
CA ILE A 16 -5.99 -16.64 -20.54
C ILE A 16 -6.34 -17.90 -19.77
N ALA A 17 -7.28 -18.68 -20.30
CA ALA A 17 -7.65 -19.99 -19.79
C ALA A 17 -6.93 -21.15 -20.50
N THR A 18 -6.49 -20.93 -21.74
CA THR A 18 -5.85 -21.95 -22.57
C THR A 18 -4.66 -21.37 -23.32
N PHE A 19 -3.60 -22.15 -23.42
CA PHE A 19 -2.43 -21.84 -24.25
C PHE A 19 -2.19 -23.03 -25.18
N LEU A 20 -2.42 -22.84 -26.48
CA LEU A 20 -2.31 -23.91 -27.49
C LEU A 20 -3.08 -25.17 -27.08
N ASP A 21 -4.35 -24.99 -26.70
CA ASP A 21 -5.29 -26.04 -26.25
C ASP A 21 -4.97 -26.71 -24.89
N ILE A 22 -3.90 -26.30 -24.22
CA ILE A 22 -3.59 -26.75 -22.86
C ILE A 22 -4.25 -25.79 -21.86
N PRO A 23 -5.08 -26.28 -20.92
CA PRO A 23 -5.64 -25.42 -19.88
C PRO A 23 -4.53 -24.93 -18.94
N VAL A 24 -4.52 -23.63 -18.68
CA VAL A 24 -3.53 -22.98 -17.81
C VAL A 24 -4.22 -22.08 -16.81
N THR A 25 -3.73 -22.08 -15.57
CA THR A 25 -4.22 -21.22 -14.51
C THR A 25 -3.17 -20.18 -14.16
N VAL A 26 -3.50 -18.91 -14.34
CA VAL A 26 -2.64 -17.80 -13.95
C VAL A 26 -3.15 -17.20 -12.65
N SER A 27 -2.35 -17.27 -11.59
CA SER A 27 -2.66 -16.64 -10.30
C SER A 27 -1.61 -15.57 -9.94
N PRO A 28 -2.04 -14.40 -9.46
CA PRO A 28 -1.10 -13.38 -9.00
C PRO A 28 -0.41 -13.85 -7.70
N HIS A 29 0.91 -13.73 -7.67
CA HIS A 29 1.69 -14.10 -6.49
C HIS A 29 1.61 -12.99 -5.43
N LYS A 30 1.12 -13.32 -4.24
CA LYS A 30 0.90 -12.34 -3.15
C LYS A 30 2.19 -11.71 -2.60
N SER A 31 3.30 -12.45 -2.57
CA SER A 31 4.53 -11.96 -1.89
C SER A 31 5.48 -11.14 -2.77
N HIS A 32 5.38 -11.23 -4.10
CA HIS A 32 6.33 -10.58 -5.03
C HIS A 32 5.72 -9.41 -5.79
N ASN A 33 4.41 -9.24 -5.72
CA ASN A 33 3.74 -8.09 -6.30
C ASN A 33 3.80 -6.93 -5.30
N SER A 34 4.88 -6.15 -5.37
CA SER A 34 5.07 -4.97 -4.52
C SER A 34 4.96 -3.70 -5.37
N PHE A 35 4.19 -2.72 -4.88
CA PHE A 35 4.04 -1.43 -5.52
C PHE A 35 4.41 -0.34 -4.52
N LYS A 36 5.29 0.59 -4.92
CA LYS A 36 5.61 1.78 -4.13
C LYS A 36 4.68 2.92 -4.51
N GLY A 37 3.79 3.30 -3.61
CA GLY A 37 2.87 4.42 -3.78
C GLY A 37 3.16 5.58 -2.84
N VAL A 38 2.62 6.76 -3.14
CA VAL A 38 2.60 7.92 -2.24
C VAL A 38 1.16 8.24 -1.88
N ILE A 39 0.80 8.06 -0.61
CA ILE A 39 -0.53 8.39 -0.09
C ILE A 39 -0.46 9.76 0.59
N ARG A 40 -1.37 10.67 0.22
CA ARG A 40 -1.55 11.96 0.90
C ARG A 40 -2.87 11.92 1.66
N SER A 41 -2.80 11.91 3.00
CA SER A 41 -3.98 11.96 3.86
C SER A 41 -3.65 12.77 5.12
N ARG A 42 -4.66 13.50 5.64
CA ARG A 42 -4.54 14.24 6.92
C ARG A 42 -4.70 13.29 8.12
N ASN A 43 -5.42 12.19 7.98
CA ASN A 43 -5.70 11.25 9.07
C ASN A 43 -4.44 10.48 9.48
N LEU A 44 -3.59 10.14 8.51
CA LEU A 44 -2.28 9.51 8.73
C LEU A 44 -1.24 10.49 9.31
N TRP A 45 -1.61 11.74 9.61
CA TRP A 45 -0.65 12.74 10.08
C TRP A 45 -0.11 12.42 11.48
N CYS A 46 -0.95 11.85 12.35
CA CYS A 46 -0.55 11.49 13.70
C CYS A 46 0.05 10.08 13.77
N CYS A 47 -0.35 9.16 12.89
CA CYS A 47 0.03 7.74 12.97
C CYS A 47 1.54 7.50 12.81
N THR A 48 2.06 6.52 13.56
CA THR A 48 3.42 5.99 13.40
C THR A 48 3.52 5.08 12.18
N GLU A 49 4.74 4.73 11.74
CA GLU A 49 4.92 3.87 10.55
C GLU A 49 4.39 2.45 10.80
N GLU A 50 4.43 1.98 12.05
CA GLU A 50 3.90 0.70 12.50
C GLU A 50 2.36 0.70 12.47
N GLU A 51 1.73 1.71 13.07
CA GLU A 51 0.26 1.87 13.05
C GLU A 51 -0.27 1.95 11.61
N MET A 52 0.47 2.61 10.70
CA MET A 52 0.11 2.68 9.29
C MET A 52 0.11 1.32 8.59
N VAL A 53 1.00 0.40 8.98
CA VAL A 53 1.06 -0.95 8.40
C VAL A 53 -0.05 -1.84 8.97
N GLU A 54 -0.41 -1.66 10.25
CA GLU A 54 -1.48 -2.42 10.90
C GLU A 54 -2.88 -1.98 10.44
N GLU A 55 -3.13 -0.68 10.33
CA GLU A 55 -4.44 -0.14 9.95
C GLU A 55 -4.76 -0.30 8.46
N LEU A 56 -3.74 -0.37 7.59
CA LEU A 56 -3.92 -0.43 6.13
C LEU A 56 -3.74 -1.86 5.60
N SER A 57 -4.85 -2.49 5.23
CA SER A 57 -4.82 -3.80 4.58
C SER A 57 -4.04 -3.77 3.26
N GLY A 58 -3.02 -4.60 3.12
CA GLY A 58 -2.23 -4.75 1.89
C GLY A 58 -0.97 -3.88 1.82
N VAL A 59 -0.63 -3.17 2.89
CA VAL A 59 0.66 -2.47 3.04
C VAL A 59 1.63 -3.39 3.79
N THR A 60 2.78 -3.67 3.20
CA THR A 60 3.85 -4.45 3.87
C THR A 60 4.91 -3.56 4.51
N HIS A 61 5.05 -2.33 4.02
CA HIS A 61 6.01 -1.37 4.53
C HIS A 61 5.51 0.05 4.29
N ALA A 62 5.56 0.89 5.32
CA ALA A 62 5.23 2.30 5.26
C ALA A 62 6.45 3.14 5.63
N ARG A 63 6.60 4.31 5.01
CA ARG A 63 7.64 5.29 5.34
C ARG A 63 7.13 6.70 5.19
N ARG A 64 7.34 7.55 6.20
CA ARG A 64 6.90 8.95 6.15
C ARG A 64 7.83 9.80 5.30
N ILE A 65 7.28 10.38 4.23
CA ILE A 65 8.01 11.30 3.34
C ILE A 65 7.96 12.73 3.92
N LYS A 66 9.12 13.24 4.32
CA LYS A 66 9.29 14.62 4.80
C LYS A 66 9.63 15.53 3.62
N VAL A 67 8.71 16.39 3.20
CA VAL A 67 8.95 17.39 2.14
C VAL A 67 9.36 18.72 2.78
N ARG A 68 10.54 19.24 2.43
CA ARG A 68 10.94 20.60 2.77
C ARG A 68 10.36 21.57 1.74
N ARG A 69 9.39 22.39 2.13
CA ARG A 69 9.08 23.63 1.39
C ARG A 69 10.04 24.69 1.90
N ALA A 70 10.69 25.41 1.00
CA ALA A 70 11.79 26.35 1.27
C ALA A 70 11.50 27.47 2.30
N MET A 71 10.33 27.52 2.94
CA MET A 71 9.98 28.58 3.90
C MET A 71 9.03 28.19 5.06
N THR A 72 8.59 26.94 5.20
CA THR A 72 7.72 26.56 6.34
C THR A 72 8.36 25.51 7.22
N LYS A 73 8.59 25.89 8.49
CA LYS A 73 9.16 25.12 9.59
C LYS A 73 8.64 23.67 9.63
N PHE A 74 9.54 22.76 9.99
CA PHE A 74 9.22 21.37 10.32
C PHE A 74 8.07 21.36 11.33
N ARG A 75 6.89 20.86 10.95
CA ARG A 75 5.81 20.66 11.92
C ARG A 75 6.09 19.33 12.64
N PRO A 76 6.44 19.33 13.94
CA PRO A 76 6.59 18.09 14.68
C PRO A 76 5.22 17.40 14.79
N THR A 77 5.24 16.07 14.79
CA THR A 77 4.08 15.24 15.09
C THR A 77 3.69 15.44 16.56
N PRO A 78 2.40 15.63 16.90
CA PRO A 78 1.96 15.42 18.28
C PRO A 78 2.26 13.96 18.65
N SER A 79 2.82 13.74 19.84
CA SER A 79 3.29 12.44 20.34
C SER A 79 2.17 11.47 20.74
N SER A 80 0.92 11.78 20.39
CA SER A 80 -0.23 10.93 20.68
C SER A 80 -1.27 11.05 19.57
N CYS A 81 -1.57 9.91 18.96
CA CYS A 81 -2.73 9.72 18.09
C CYS A 81 -3.99 9.65 18.95
N PRO A 82 -4.93 10.63 18.90
CA PRO A 82 -6.21 10.49 19.59
C PRO A 82 -7.17 9.49 18.91
N LEU A 83 -6.82 8.94 17.74
CA LEU A 83 -7.68 8.01 17.00
C LEU A 83 -7.81 6.63 17.67
N LEU A 84 -6.90 6.27 18.58
CA LEU A 84 -6.99 5.05 19.38
C LEU A 84 -7.91 5.18 20.61
N SER A 85 -8.42 6.38 20.94
CA SER A 85 -9.38 6.54 22.06
C SER A 85 -10.84 6.38 21.65
N GLY A 86 -11.12 5.93 20.42
CA GLY A 86 -12.46 5.80 19.86
C GLY A 86 -12.97 4.37 19.64
N PHE A 87 -12.12 3.35 19.80
CA PHE A 87 -12.55 1.94 19.75
C PHE A 87 -12.74 1.40 21.17
N LEU A 88 -13.84 1.80 21.80
CA LEU A 88 -14.38 1.14 22.99
C LEU A 88 -15.51 0.20 22.53
N LEU A 89 -15.34 -1.10 22.83
CA LEU A 89 -16.34 -2.18 22.85
C LEU A 89 -17.05 -2.57 21.54
N MET A 90 -16.68 -3.74 21.00
CA MET A 90 -17.46 -4.97 21.16
C MET A 90 -16.53 -6.12 21.53
#